data_AF-A0A349PTQ4-F1
#
_entry.id   AF-A0A349PTQ4-F1
#
_cell.length_a   1.000
_cell.length_b   1.000
_cell.length_c   1.000
_cell.angle_alpha   90.00
_cell.angle_beta   90.00
_cell.angle_gamma   90.00
#
_symmetry.space_group_name_H-M   'P 1'
#
loop_
_entity.id
_entity.type
_entity.pdbx_description
1 polymer ?
#
loop_
_entity_poly.entity_id
_entity_poly.type
_entity_poly.pdbx_seq_one_letter_code
_entity_poly.pdbx_strand_id
1 'polypeptide(L)'
;MRSTDKIIDYLEKTYQPESIIVYGSFADESANLNSDFDALIIAGKEKLHDSSFVDGVVLDVFAYPPDQFLSEYDPAEFAQVWDGKIILDKNGMGERLKKNVLDYIERIPLKTEEDISQEIKWCEKMLLRTMRGDVEGYYRWHWVLCDSLEIYFDIKGIHYYGPKKALRFMEESDSEAFHIYSKALLEFNQEGLSDWINYLKTIF
;
A
#
# COMPACT_ATOMS: atom_id res chain seq x y z
N MET A 1 22.09 -7.64 -18.39
CA MET A 1 21.65 -7.34 -17.02
C MET A 1 20.39 -6.52 -17.11
N ARG A 2 19.34 -6.94 -16.41
CA ARG A 2 18.16 -6.11 -16.16
C ARG A 2 18.59 -4.91 -15.32
N SER A 3 17.85 -3.81 -15.38
CA SER A 3 18.15 -2.60 -14.59
C SER A 3 18.22 -2.92 -13.08
N THR A 4 17.33 -3.78 -12.62
CA THR A 4 17.32 -4.33 -11.24
C THR A 4 18.64 -5.00 -10.86
N ASP A 5 19.28 -5.76 -11.74
CA ASP A 5 20.54 -6.45 -11.41
C ASP A 5 21.65 -5.43 -11.08
N LYS A 6 21.70 -4.29 -11.79
CA LYS A 6 22.69 -3.24 -11.52
C LYS A 6 22.44 -2.52 -10.20
N ILE A 7 21.17 -2.33 -9.84
CA ILE A 7 20.79 -1.73 -8.56
C ILE A 7 21.15 -2.67 -7.42
N ILE A 8 20.81 -3.96 -7.53
CA ILE A 8 21.21 -4.97 -6.52
C ILE A 8 22.73 -5.06 -6.40
N ASP A 9 23.47 -5.10 -7.52
CA ASP A 9 24.94 -5.06 -7.52
C ASP A 9 25.51 -3.84 -6.80
N TYR A 10 24.89 -2.67 -6.99
CA TYR A 10 25.27 -1.44 -6.28
C TYR A 10 25.02 -1.59 -4.78
N LEU A 11 23.84 -2.06 -4.37
CA LEU A 11 23.51 -2.25 -2.95
C LEU A 11 24.44 -3.24 -2.28
N GLU A 12 24.77 -4.35 -2.94
CA GLU A 12 25.70 -5.35 -2.43
C GLU A 12 27.11 -4.79 -2.22
N LYS A 13 27.63 -4.02 -3.19
CA LYS A 13 28.97 -3.41 -3.11
C LYS A 13 29.04 -2.30 -2.06
N THR A 14 27.98 -1.50 -1.96
CA THR A 14 27.94 -0.33 -1.07
C THR A 14 27.72 -0.74 0.39
N TYR A 15 26.79 -1.67 0.65
CA TYR A 15 26.33 -1.97 2.00
C TYR A 15 26.77 -3.33 2.54
N GLN A 16 27.18 -4.26 1.66
CA GLN A 16 27.46 -5.65 2.02
C GLN A 16 26.35 -6.26 2.92
N PRO A 17 25.08 -6.16 2.52
CA PRO A 17 23.94 -6.40 3.40
C PRO A 17 23.84 -7.84 3.89
N GLU A 18 23.26 -8.03 5.08
CA GLU A 18 22.81 -9.32 5.59
C GLU A 18 21.54 -9.78 4.87
N SER A 19 20.63 -8.83 4.62
CA SER A 19 19.38 -9.09 3.89
C SER A 19 18.98 -7.92 3.00
N ILE A 20 18.32 -8.21 1.88
CA ILE A 20 17.69 -7.24 0.97
C ILE A 20 16.24 -7.69 0.73
N ILE A 21 15.28 -6.84 1.09
CA ILE A 21 13.86 -7.03 0.82
C ILE A 21 13.40 -5.90 -0.10
N VAL A 22 13.08 -6.23 -1.35
CA VAL A 22 12.56 -5.27 -2.33
C VAL A 22 11.03 -5.29 -2.23
N TYR A 23 10.40 -4.12 -2.18
CA TYR A 23 8.95 -3.99 -2.17
C TYR A 23 8.50 -2.99 -3.24
N GLY A 24 7.22 -2.62 -3.22
CA GLY A 24 6.68 -1.67 -4.19
C GLY A 24 6.71 -2.18 -5.63
N SER A 25 6.85 -1.24 -6.56
CA SER A 25 6.56 -1.50 -7.99
C SER A 25 7.56 -2.41 -8.69
N PHE A 26 8.82 -2.44 -8.23
CA PHE A 26 9.83 -3.36 -8.74
C PHE A 26 9.62 -4.78 -8.23
N ALA A 27 9.08 -4.94 -7.02
CA ALA A 27 8.73 -6.25 -6.48
C ALA A 27 7.49 -6.84 -7.17
N ASP A 28 6.44 -6.06 -7.41
CA ASP A 28 5.18 -6.54 -8.00
C ASP A 28 5.15 -6.53 -9.55
N GLU A 29 6.28 -6.20 -10.18
CA GLU A 29 6.51 -6.15 -11.64
C GLU A 29 5.66 -5.10 -12.39
N SER A 30 5.17 -4.08 -11.68
CA SER A 30 4.41 -2.96 -12.27
C SER A 30 5.18 -1.63 -12.33
N ALA A 31 6.49 -1.67 -12.13
CA ALA A 31 7.36 -0.50 -12.26
C ALA A 31 7.25 0.16 -13.65
N ASN A 32 7.25 1.50 -13.65
CA ASN A 32 7.26 2.33 -14.85
C ASN A 32 8.34 3.41 -14.77
N LEU A 33 8.39 4.32 -15.74
CA LEU A 33 9.45 5.35 -15.83
C LEU A 33 9.47 6.33 -14.65
N ASN A 34 8.40 6.43 -13.88
CA ASN A 34 8.28 7.29 -12.70
C ASN A 34 8.33 6.48 -11.39
N SER A 35 8.75 5.22 -11.44
CA SER A 35 8.88 4.36 -10.27
C SER A 35 10.25 4.51 -9.61
N ASP A 36 10.23 4.62 -8.30
CA ASP A 36 11.42 4.49 -7.46
C ASP A 36 11.72 3.01 -7.19
N PHE A 37 12.97 2.71 -6.82
CA PHE A 37 13.37 1.38 -6.36
C PHE A 37 13.24 1.29 -4.84
N ASP A 38 12.13 0.72 -4.38
CA ASP A 38 11.84 0.58 -2.95
C ASP A 38 12.50 -0.67 -2.35
N ALA A 39 13.32 -0.51 -1.31
CA ALA A 39 13.84 -1.65 -0.57
C ALA A 39 14.15 -1.35 0.91
N LEU A 40 14.10 -2.39 1.72
CA LEU A 40 14.67 -2.41 3.06
C LEU A 40 15.88 -3.33 3.05
N ILE A 41 17.01 -2.82 3.53
CA ILE A 41 18.22 -3.61 3.68
C ILE A 41 18.63 -3.68 5.16
N ILE A 42 19.13 -4.85 5.56
CA ILE A 42 19.70 -5.06 6.89
C ILE A 42 21.21 -4.99 6.74
N ALA A 43 21.82 -3.89 7.17
CA ALA A 43 23.23 -3.60 6.94
C ALA A 43 23.75 -2.48 7.85
N GLY A 44 25.08 -2.37 7.96
CA GLY A 44 25.73 -1.22 8.59
C GLY A 44 25.54 -1.15 10.11
N LYS A 45 25.71 0.06 10.66
CA LYS A 45 25.67 0.33 12.11
C LYS A 45 24.60 1.34 12.53
N GLU A 46 24.04 2.07 11.58
CA GLU A 46 23.06 3.12 11.83
C GLU A 46 21.99 3.11 10.75
N LYS A 47 20.81 3.65 11.09
CA LYS A 47 19.72 3.81 10.13
C LYS A 47 20.09 4.89 9.11
N LEU A 48 19.90 4.59 7.83
CA LEU A 48 20.09 5.56 6.75
C LEU A 48 19.03 5.37 5.67
N HIS A 49 18.87 6.41 4.85
CA HIS A 49 18.01 6.42 3.67
C HIS A 49 18.87 6.75 2.45
N ASP A 50 18.98 5.80 1.51
CA ASP A 50 19.67 5.99 0.25
C ASP A 50 18.66 6.44 -0.82
N SER A 51 18.83 7.68 -1.25
CA SER A 51 18.06 8.33 -2.33
C SER A 51 18.90 8.58 -3.58
N SER A 52 19.99 7.82 -3.75
CA SER A 52 20.88 7.93 -4.91
C SER A 52 20.17 7.57 -6.21
N PHE A 53 20.74 8.03 -7.33
CA PHE A 53 20.27 7.70 -8.68
C PHE A 53 21.17 6.63 -9.31
N VAL A 54 20.64 5.43 -9.53
CA VAL A 54 21.39 4.27 -10.01
C VAL A 54 20.69 3.68 -11.23
N ASP A 55 21.44 3.56 -12.34
CA ASP A 55 20.94 3.01 -13.61
C ASP A 55 19.63 3.64 -14.12
N GLY A 56 19.46 4.95 -13.91
CA GLY A 56 18.25 5.65 -14.38
C GLY A 56 17.08 5.63 -13.40
N VAL A 57 17.25 5.06 -12.20
CA VAL A 57 16.20 4.90 -11.19
C VAL A 57 16.63 5.58 -9.88
N VAL A 58 15.71 6.30 -9.25
CA VAL A 58 15.91 6.84 -7.90
C VAL A 58 15.69 5.72 -6.89
N LEU A 59 16.58 5.61 -5.91
CA LEU A 59 16.43 4.66 -4.82
C LEU A 59 15.49 5.23 -3.74
N ASP A 60 14.63 4.38 -3.17
CA ASP A 60 13.95 4.62 -1.90
C ASP A 60 14.33 3.47 -0.95
N VAL A 61 15.62 3.45 -0.58
CA VAL A 61 16.20 2.31 0.15
C VAL A 61 16.51 2.69 1.59
N PHE A 62 15.87 2.01 2.54
CA PHE A 62 16.14 2.19 3.96
C PHE A 62 17.08 1.10 4.47
N ALA A 63 18.26 1.48 4.96
CA ALA A 63 19.16 0.56 5.65
C ALA A 63 18.96 0.63 7.16
N TYR A 64 18.89 -0.53 7.79
CA TYR A 64 18.79 -0.67 9.24
C TYR A 64 19.92 -1.58 9.75
N PRO A 65 20.55 -1.23 10.89
CA PRO A 65 21.58 -2.07 11.47
C PRO A 65 20.99 -3.40 11.94
N PRO A 66 21.73 -4.52 11.86
CA PRO A 66 21.27 -5.81 12.37
C PRO A 66 20.76 -5.75 13.82
N ASP A 67 21.42 -4.97 14.68
CA ASP A 67 21.06 -4.81 16.09
C ASP A 67 19.60 -4.35 16.30
N GLN A 68 19.02 -3.59 15.35
CA GLN A 68 17.61 -3.15 15.38
C GLN A 68 16.63 -4.33 15.45
N PHE A 69 16.98 -5.46 14.84
CA PHE A 69 16.11 -6.64 14.74
C PHE A 69 16.52 -7.77 15.68
N LEU A 70 17.58 -7.57 16.47
CA LEU A 70 17.99 -8.47 17.55
C LEU A 70 17.33 -8.11 18.89
N SER A 71 16.90 -6.86 19.05
CA SER A 71 16.06 -6.40 20.17
C SER A 71 14.57 -6.43 19.83
N GLU A 72 13.73 -6.11 20.81
CA GLU A 72 12.31 -5.84 20.57
C GLU A 72 12.16 -4.59 19.68
N TYR A 73 11.24 -4.66 18.71
CA TYR A 73 10.87 -3.57 17.82
C TYR A 73 9.38 -3.68 17.50
N ASP A 74 8.78 -2.57 17.07
CA ASP A 74 7.40 -2.54 16.61
C ASP A 74 7.32 -3.00 15.15
N PRO A 75 6.68 -4.15 14.83
CA PRO A 75 6.51 -4.58 13.44
C PRO A 75 5.72 -3.60 12.57
N ALA A 76 4.89 -2.73 13.17
CA ALA A 76 4.12 -1.74 12.44
C ALA A 76 5.00 -0.76 11.66
N GLU A 77 6.19 -0.43 12.18
CA GLU A 77 7.16 0.46 11.52
C GLU A 77 7.76 -0.12 10.23
N PHE A 78 7.55 -1.41 10.00
CA PHE A 78 8.08 -2.16 8.87
C PHE A 78 6.98 -2.78 8.02
N ALA A 79 5.72 -2.34 8.17
CA ALA A 79 4.57 -2.90 7.48
C ALA A 79 4.81 -3.06 5.97
N GLN A 80 5.52 -2.13 5.31
CA GLN A 80 5.83 -2.16 3.88
C GLN A 80 6.52 -3.44 3.37
N VAL A 81 7.16 -4.24 4.22
CA VAL A 81 7.83 -5.49 3.81
C VAL A 81 6.87 -6.68 3.67
N TRP A 82 5.59 -6.53 4.06
CA TRP A 82 4.62 -7.63 4.14
C TRP A 82 4.50 -8.42 2.83
N ASP A 83 4.55 -7.75 1.68
CA ASP A 83 4.56 -8.36 0.34
C ASP A 83 5.91 -8.26 -0.37
N GLY A 84 6.95 -7.78 0.31
CA GLY A 84 8.28 -7.62 -0.25
C GLY A 84 8.91 -8.94 -0.69
N LYS A 85 9.64 -8.92 -1.81
CA LYS A 85 10.45 -10.03 -2.30
C LYS A 85 11.83 -9.99 -1.64
N ILE A 86 12.18 -11.06 -0.93
CA ILE A 86 13.52 -11.24 -0.35
C ILE A 86 14.47 -11.65 -1.48
N ILE A 87 15.46 -10.79 -1.77
CA ILE A 87 16.44 -11.00 -2.84
C ILE A 87 17.72 -11.63 -2.28
N LEU A 88 18.08 -11.24 -1.06
CA LEU A 88 19.23 -11.76 -0.31
C LEU A 88 18.82 -11.93 1.14
N ASP A 89 19.21 -13.05 1.76
CA ASP A 89 19.11 -13.23 3.21
C ASP A 89 20.15 -14.25 3.70
N LYS A 90 21.27 -13.78 4.23
CA LYS A 90 22.42 -14.63 4.58
C LYS A 90 22.19 -15.45 5.85
N ASN A 91 21.40 -14.92 6.78
CA ASN A 91 21.26 -15.44 8.13
C ASN A 91 19.78 -15.55 8.59
N GLY A 92 18.82 -15.34 7.68
CA GLY A 92 17.38 -15.46 7.96
C GLY A 92 16.79 -14.27 8.71
N MET A 93 17.47 -13.12 8.76
CA MET A 93 16.95 -11.92 9.41
C MET A 93 15.82 -11.29 8.61
N GLY A 94 15.93 -11.27 7.28
CA GLY A 94 14.90 -10.74 6.39
C GLY A 94 13.60 -11.55 6.46
N GLU A 95 13.72 -12.88 6.42
CA GLU A 95 12.57 -13.78 6.59
C GLU A 95 11.88 -13.60 7.95
N ARG A 96 12.67 -13.49 9.03
CA ARG A 96 12.12 -13.28 10.38
C ARG A 96 11.41 -11.94 10.51
N LEU A 97 11.99 -10.86 9.98
CA LEU A 97 11.35 -9.55 9.95
C LEU A 97 10.01 -9.62 9.22
N LYS A 98 10.01 -10.17 8.00
CA LYS A 98 8.79 -10.30 7.20
C LYS A 98 7.73 -11.14 7.92
N LYS A 99 8.13 -12.24 8.55
CA LYS A 99 7.23 -13.06 9.36
C LYS A 99 6.60 -12.26 10.51
N ASN A 100 7.41 -11.52 11.27
CA ASN A 100 6.90 -10.73 12.38
C ASN A 100 5.89 -9.66 11.93
N VAL A 101 6.12 -9.06 10.76
CA VAL A 101 5.19 -8.10 10.14
C VAL A 101 3.88 -8.78 9.72
N LEU A 102 3.94 -9.96 9.08
CA LEU A 102 2.75 -10.72 8.73
C LEU A 102 1.96 -11.16 9.97
N ASP A 103 2.63 -11.71 10.97
CA ASP A 103 2.03 -12.13 12.25
C ASP A 103 1.40 -10.92 12.98
N TYR A 104 1.94 -9.70 12.81
CA TYR A 104 1.35 -8.47 13.33
C TYR A 104 0.08 -8.07 12.56
N ILE A 105 0.14 -8.06 11.22
CA ILE A 105 -1.00 -7.72 10.36
C ILE A 105 -2.18 -8.64 10.63
N GLU A 106 -1.96 -9.95 10.76
CA GLU A 106 -3.00 -10.94 11.07
C GLU A 106 -3.70 -10.70 12.42
N ARG A 107 -3.07 -9.96 13.33
CA ARG A 107 -3.65 -9.61 14.64
C ARG A 107 -4.37 -8.27 14.65
N ILE A 108 -4.28 -7.48 13.57
CA ILE A 108 -5.01 -6.22 13.47
C ILE A 108 -6.50 -6.56 13.44
N PRO A 109 -7.30 -6.08 14.40
CA PRO A 109 -8.73 -6.38 14.42
C PRO A 109 -9.41 -5.74 13.20
N LEU A 110 -10.28 -6.50 12.57
CA LEU A 110 -11.21 -5.96 11.57
C LEU A 110 -12.24 -5.06 12.26
N LYS A 111 -12.80 -4.11 11.50
CA LYS A 111 -13.90 -3.27 11.99
C LYS A 111 -15.14 -4.08 12.30
N THR A 112 -15.92 -3.62 13.27
CA THR A 112 -17.20 -4.25 13.59
C THR A 112 -18.27 -3.88 12.57
N GLU A 113 -19.35 -4.66 12.48
CA GLU A 113 -20.51 -4.33 11.65
C GLU A 113 -21.11 -2.96 12.01
N GLU A 114 -21.05 -2.57 13.29
CA GLU A 114 -21.52 -1.25 13.74
C GLU A 114 -20.65 -0.12 13.19
N ASP A 115 -19.33 -0.27 13.25
CA ASP A 115 -18.38 0.71 12.69
C ASP A 115 -18.61 0.87 11.18
N ILE A 116 -18.67 -0.24 10.44
CA ILE A 116 -18.88 -0.24 8.98
C ILE A 116 -20.23 0.41 8.64
N SER A 117 -21.30 0.09 9.38
CA SER A 117 -22.62 0.72 9.18
C SER A 117 -22.58 2.24 9.37
N GLN A 118 -21.79 2.74 10.33
CA GLN A 118 -21.62 4.18 10.55
C GLN A 118 -20.84 4.84 9.42
N GLU A 119 -19.83 4.17 8.87
CA GLU A 119 -19.02 4.66 7.75
C GLU A 119 -19.81 4.72 6.43
N ILE A 120 -20.64 3.71 6.15
CA ILE A 120 -21.57 3.74 5.01
C ILE A 120 -22.55 4.93 5.13
N LYS A 121 -23.11 5.17 6.33
CA LYS A 121 -23.96 6.35 6.57
C LYS A 121 -23.20 7.66 6.41
N TRP A 122 -21.91 7.69 6.72
CA TRP A 122 -21.06 8.84 6.48
C TRP A 122 -20.86 9.07 4.97
N CYS A 123 -20.61 8.01 4.20
CA CYS A 123 -20.54 8.04 2.74
C CYS A 123 -21.80 8.63 2.10
N GLU A 124 -22.99 8.21 2.55
CA GLU A 124 -24.27 8.79 2.08
C GLU A 124 -24.38 10.29 2.37
N LYS A 125 -23.97 10.74 3.57
CA LYS A 125 -23.94 12.16 3.93
C LYS A 125 -22.95 12.94 3.07
N MET A 126 -21.81 12.33 2.75
CA MET A 126 -20.78 12.95 1.92
C MET A 126 -21.25 13.11 0.48
N LEU A 127 -21.93 12.11 -0.09
CA LEU A 127 -22.58 12.22 -1.40
C LEU A 127 -23.50 13.45 -1.47
N LEU A 128 -24.39 13.64 -0.49
CA LEU A 128 -25.28 14.80 -0.43
C LEU A 128 -24.51 16.14 -0.35
N ARG A 129 -23.38 16.17 0.37
CA ARG A 129 -22.54 17.37 0.46
C ARG A 129 -21.90 17.73 -0.87
N THR A 130 -21.61 16.75 -1.72
CA THR A 130 -21.05 17.02 -3.04
C THR A 130 -22.02 17.76 -3.97
N MET A 131 -23.33 17.60 -3.76
CA MET A 131 -24.38 18.20 -4.61
C MET A 131 -24.39 19.74 -4.57
N ARG A 132 -23.71 20.36 -3.61
CA ARG A 132 -23.58 21.82 -3.52
C ARG A 132 -22.89 22.43 -4.73
N GLY A 133 -22.00 21.68 -5.41
CA GLY A 133 -21.27 22.14 -6.59
C GLY A 133 -20.34 23.33 -6.34
N ASP A 134 -20.02 23.61 -5.08
CA ASP A 134 -19.05 24.62 -4.68
C ASP A 134 -17.68 23.98 -4.36
N VAL A 135 -16.69 24.81 -4.05
CA VAL A 135 -15.32 24.34 -3.75
C VAL A 135 -15.27 23.34 -2.59
N GLU A 136 -16.16 23.50 -1.60
CA GLU A 136 -16.28 22.56 -0.50
C GLU A 136 -16.90 21.24 -0.98
N GLY A 137 -17.96 21.29 -1.79
CA GLY A 137 -18.59 20.12 -2.39
C GLY A 137 -17.61 19.28 -3.21
N TYR A 138 -16.77 19.92 -4.01
CA TYR A 138 -15.72 19.23 -4.76
C TYR A 138 -14.60 18.70 -3.87
N TYR A 139 -14.22 19.39 -2.78
CA TYR A 139 -13.30 18.81 -1.79
C TYR A 139 -13.88 17.53 -1.16
N ARG A 140 -15.16 17.57 -0.77
CA ARG A 140 -15.89 16.43 -0.20
C ARG A 140 -16.01 15.27 -1.18
N TRP A 141 -16.13 15.55 -2.48
CA TRP A 141 -16.13 14.55 -3.54
C TRP A 141 -14.86 13.70 -3.53
N HIS A 142 -13.69 14.35 -3.57
CA HIS A 142 -12.41 13.64 -3.59
C HIS A 142 -12.20 12.89 -2.27
N TRP A 143 -12.58 13.51 -1.15
CA TRP A 143 -12.49 12.87 0.16
C TRP A 143 -13.33 11.59 0.23
N VAL A 144 -14.62 11.64 -0.15
CA VAL A 144 -15.45 10.43 -0.07
C VAL A 144 -14.93 9.32 -0.97
N LEU A 145 -14.39 9.62 -2.16
CA LEU A 145 -13.76 8.61 -3.00
C LEU A 145 -12.58 7.92 -2.32
N CYS A 146 -11.68 8.69 -1.67
CA CYS A 146 -10.56 8.13 -0.91
C CYS A 146 -11.04 7.20 0.23
N ASP A 147 -11.87 7.70 1.14
CA ASP A 147 -12.30 6.94 2.32
C ASP A 147 -13.18 5.74 1.92
N SER A 148 -14.05 5.90 0.92
CA SER A 148 -14.96 4.84 0.49
C SER A 148 -14.25 3.65 -0.15
N LEU A 149 -13.05 3.83 -0.72
CA LEU A 149 -12.21 2.71 -1.14
C LEU A 149 -11.74 1.90 0.07
N GLU A 150 -11.33 2.53 1.16
CA GLU A 150 -10.93 1.82 2.38
C GLU A 150 -12.13 1.10 3.00
N ILE A 151 -13.28 1.76 3.05
CA ILE A 151 -14.54 1.20 3.57
C ILE A 151 -14.97 -0.04 2.77
N TYR A 152 -14.75 -0.08 1.45
CA TYR A 152 -14.98 -1.30 0.65
C TYR A 152 -14.17 -2.49 1.18
N PHE A 153 -12.90 -2.28 1.53
CA PHE A 153 -12.04 -3.34 2.09
C PHE A 153 -12.49 -3.75 3.49
N ASP A 154 -12.93 -2.80 4.31
CA ASP A 154 -13.53 -3.08 5.62
C ASP A 154 -14.79 -3.95 5.49
N ILE A 155 -15.69 -3.66 4.53
CA ILE A 155 -16.87 -4.48 4.23
C ILE A 155 -16.48 -5.92 3.84
N LYS A 156 -15.43 -6.09 3.04
CA LYS A 156 -14.94 -7.41 2.63
C LYS A 156 -14.19 -8.15 3.74
N GLY A 157 -13.90 -7.50 4.88
CA GLY A 157 -13.08 -8.06 5.95
C GLY A 157 -11.63 -8.30 5.53
N ILE A 158 -11.10 -7.46 4.63
CA ILE A 158 -9.73 -7.55 4.10
C ILE A 158 -9.00 -6.25 4.45
N HIS A 159 -7.74 -6.32 4.86
CA HIS A 159 -6.98 -5.11 5.12
C HIS A 159 -6.72 -4.31 3.85
N TYR A 160 -6.85 -2.98 3.96
CA TYR A 160 -6.49 -2.04 2.90
C TYR A 160 -4.97 -1.81 2.87
N TYR A 161 -4.33 -2.08 1.73
CA TYR A 161 -2.89 -1.93 1.54
C TYR A 161 -2.51 -0.79 0.58
N GLY A 162 -3.34 0.25 0.52
CA GLY A 162 -3.16 1.39 -0.36
C GLY A 162 -3.79 1.23 -1.76
N PRO A 163 -3.96 2.34 -2.49
CA PRO A 163 -4.86 2.41 -3.64
C PRO A 163 -4.42 1.53 -4.81
N LYS A 164 -3.10 1.42 -5.05
CA LYS A 164 -2.56 0.60 -6.14
C LYS A 164 -2.94 -0.87 -5.99
N LYS A 165 -2.72 -1.44 -4.80
CA LYS A 165 -3.02 -2.84 -4.50
C LYS A 165 -4.53 -3.06 -4.42
N ALA A 166 -5.24 -2.10 -3.83
CA ALA A 166 -6.69 -2.13 -3.73
C ALA A 166 -7.36 -2.22 -5.12
N LEU A 167 -6.98 -1.33 -6.03
CA LEU A 167 -7.53 -1.29 -7.39
C LEU A 167 -7.20 -2.56 -8.18
N ARG A 168 -5.96 -3.06 -8.09
CA ARG A 168 -5.57 -4.33 -8.72
C ARG A 168 -6.37 -5.51 -8.18
N PHE A 169 -6.54 -5.59 -6.86
CA PHE A 169 -7.36 -6.62 -6.23
C PHE A 169 -8.81 -6.57 -6.72
N MET A 170 -9.41 -5.38 -6.80
CA MET A 170 -10.77 -5.22 -7.31
C MET A 170 -10.85 -5.65 -8.79
N GLU A 171 -9.89 -5.25 -9.63
CA GLU A 171 -9.88 -5.65 -11.04
C GLU A 171 -9.81 -7.18 -11.22
N GLU A 172 -9.00 -7.86 -10.40
CA GLU A 172 -8.78 -9.31 -10.48
C GLU A 172 -9.91 -10.13 -9.81
N SER A 173 -10.51 -9.62 -8.73
CA SER A 173 -11.39 -10.40 -7.83
C SER A 173 -12.84 -9.89 -7.72
N ASP A 174 -13.09 -8.62 -8.05
CA ASP A 174 -14.42 -7.99 -7.99
C ASP A 174 -14.58 -6.94 -9.11
N SER A 175 -14.60 -7.43 -10.35
CA SER A 175 -14.63 -6.58 -11.55
C SER A 175 -15.84 -5.63 -11.61
N GLU A 176 -16.94 -5.97 -10.94
CA GLU A 176 -18.12 -5.10 -10.83
C GLU A 176 -17.82 -3.90 -9.93
N ALA A 177 -17.29 -4.14 -8.72
CA ALA A 177 -16.85 -3.07 -7.83
C ALA A 177 -15.80 -2.18 -8.51
N PHE A 178 -14.82 -2.78 -9.20
CA PHE A 178 -13.80 -2.06 -9.95
C PHE A 178 -14.41 -1.15 -11.02
N HIS A 179 -15.36 -1.67 -11.82
CA HIS A 179 -16.02 -0.90 -12.88
C HIS A 179 -16.80 0.30 -12.31
N ILE A 180 -17.62 0.08 -11.29
CA ILE A 180 -18.44 1.12 -10.67
C ILE A 180 -17.56 2.19 -10.02
N TYR A 181 -16.56 1.79 -9.25
CA TYR A 181 -15.64 2.73 -8.61
C TYR A 181 -14.81 3.52 -9.65
N SER A 182 -14.36 2.85 -10.71
CA SER A 182 -13.63 3.50 -11.81
C SER A 182 -14.52 4.53 -12.54
N LYS A 183 -15.80 4.23 -12.77
CA LYS A 183 -16.77 5.19 -13.34
C LYS A 183 -16.87 6.44 -12.45
N ALA A 184 -16.99 6.26 -11.14
CA ALA A 184 -17.05 7.36 -10.17
C ALA A 184 -15.79 8.24 -10.18
N LEU A 185 -14.61 7.63 -10.32
CA LEU A 185 -13.32 8.33 -10.41
C LEU A 185 -13.14 9.08 -11.73
N LEU A 186 -13.42 8.43 -12.85
CA LEU A 186 -13.03 8.91 -14.19
C LEU A 186 -14.04 9.86 -14.81
N GLU A 187 -15.33 9.61 -14.60
CA GLU A 187 -16.38 10.43 -15.22
C GLU A 187 -16.74 11.66 -14.38
N PHE A 188 -16.39 11.64 -13.09
CA PHE A 188 -16.59 12.76 -12.15
C PHE A 188 -18.02 13.32 -12.19
N ASN A 189 -19.03 12.42 -12.26
CA ASN A 189 -20.43 12.77 -12.35
C ASN A 189 -21.25 12.16 -11.21
N GLN A 190 -22.31 12.88 -10.80
CA GLN A 190 -23.13 12.54 -9.63
C GLN A 190 -23.73 11.13 -9.69
N GLU A 191 -24.06 10.64 -10.89
CA GLU A 191 -24.58 9.29 -11.09
C GLU A 191 -23.52 8.25 -10.70
N GLY A 192 -22.30 8.34 -11.24
CA GLY A 192 -21.22 7.40 -10.94
C GLY A 192 -20.84 7.37 -9.45
N LEU A 193 -20.78 8.52 -8.79
CA LEU A 193 -20.56 8.54 -7.34
C LEU A 193 -21.74 7.92 -6.57
N SER A 194 -22.98 8.23 -6.96
CA SER A 194 -24.16 7.62 -6.34
C SER A 194 -24.18 6.10 -6.54
N ASP A 195 -23.82 5.61 -7.72
CA ASP A 195 -23.74 4.18 -8.03
C ASP A 195 -22.72 3.49 -7.11
N TRP A 196 -21.55 4.10 -6.91
CA TRP A 196 -20.53 3.57 -5.99
C TRP A 196 -21.00 3.50 -4.54
N ILE A 197 -21.59 4.57 -4.01
CA ILE A 197 -22.07 4.59 -2.63
C ILE A 197 -23.24 3.61 -2.43
N ASN A 198 -24.10 3.44 -3.45
CA ASN A 198 -25.16 2.42 -3.43
C ASN A 198 -24.60 1.00 -3.52
N TYR A 199 -23.53 0.78 -4.27
CA TYR A 199 -22.86 -0.51 -4.34
C TYR A 199 -22.33 -0.94 -2.98
N LEU A 200 -21.66 -0.05 -2.23
CA LEU A 200 -21.19 -0.34 -0.87
C LEU A 200 -22.32 -0.80 0.07
N LYS A 201 -23.48 -0.15 -0.03
CA LYS A 201 -24.68 -0.54 0.73
C LYS A 201 -25.25 -1.89 0.35
N THR A 202 -24.99 -2.34 -0.89
CA THR A 202 -25.52 -3.61 -1.40
C THR A 202 -24.65 -4.79 -0.99
N ILE A 203 -23.35 -4.57 -0.81
CA ILE A 203 -22.38 -5.61 -0.45
C ILE A 203 -22.11 -5.73 1.06
N PHE A 204 -22.60 -4.78 1.86
CA PHE A 204 -22.65 -4.85 3.32
C PHE A 204 -23.92 -5.56 3.78
#